data_AF-A0A9Q3FTM6-F1
#
_entry.id   AF-A0A9Q3FTM6-F1
#
_cell.length_a   1.000
_cell.length_b   1.000
_cell.length_c   1.000
_cell.angle_alpha   90.00
_cell.angle_beta   90.00
_cell.angle_gamma   90.00
#
_symmetry.space_group_name_H-M   'P 1'
#
loop_
_entity.id
_entity.type
_entity.pdbx_description
1 polymer ?
#
loop_
_entity_poly.entity_id
_entity_poly.type
_entity_poly.pdbx_seq_one_letter_code
_entity_poly.pdbx_strand_id
1 'polypeptide(L)'
;MDTALLFWDNIISTFGIPKIIISERHSKFTSEVWTNLYDMLGTKLAFSTAYCPQTDGLAERMIQTMEYILRRFCEYGMEYKDHEGYTHDWVTLLPAVQLAYITSQHSTTGKSPSLVEKGWKLLFPVDHLKKHLLTIHPTAKDFHDMWNRPCDTAGRCIAEAKEYNKQRWEKSHMEPDFKEGD
;
A
#
# COMPACT_ATOMS: atom_id res chain seq x y z
N MET A 1 -12.75 -24.09 -11.32
CA MET A 1 -13.06 -24.18 -9.88
C MET A 1 -11.96 -23.53 -9.06
N ASP A 2 -10.70 -23.86 -9.36
CA ASP A 2 -9.49 -23.35 -8.67
C ASP A 2 -9.44 -21.83 -8.52
N THR A 3 -9.79 -21.06 -9.56
CA THR A 3 -9.80 -19.59 -9.48
C THR A 3 -10.86 -19.04 -8.54
N ALA A 4 -12.01 -19.72 -8.43
CA ALA A 4 -13.08 -19.33 -7.51
C ALA A 4 -12.69 -19.67 -6.06
N LEU A 5 -11.99 -20.79 -5.85
CA LEU A 5 -11.41 -21.15 -4.55
C LEU A 5 -10.34 -20.13 -4.13
N LEU A 6 -9.43 -19.76 -5.03
CA LEU A 6 -8.44 -18.71 -4.75
C LEU A 6 -9.11 -17.37 -4.40
N PHE A 7 -10.19 -16.99 -5.09
CA PHE A 7 -10.94 -15.78 -4.77
C PHE A 7 -11.64 -15.87 -3.41
N TRP A 8 -12.21 -17.02 -3.08
CA TRP A 8 -12.79 -17.27 -1.77
C TRP A 8 -11.75 -17.16 -0.65
N ASP A 9 -10.63 -17.87 -0.80
CA ASP A 9 -9.59 -18.00 0.22
C ASP A 9 -8.83 -16.69 0.44
N ASN A 10 -8.64 -15.87 -0.60
CA ASN A 10 -7.80 -14.68 -0.51
C ASN A 10 -8.61 -13.37 -0.39
N ILE A 11 -9.77 -13.28 -1.04
CA ILE A 11 -10.56 -12.05 -1.09
C ILE A 11 -11.75 -12.11 -0.13
N ILE A 12 -12.64 -13.10 -0.30
CA ILE A 12 -13.87 -13.17 0.49
C ILE A 12 -13.56 -13.44 1.96
N SER A 13 -12.65 -14.35 2.28
CA SER A 13 -12.27 -14.66 3.66
C SER A 13 -11.63 -13.47 4.39
N THR A 14 -10.90 -12.62 3.65
CA THR A 14 -10.10 -11.53 4.21
C THR A 14 -10.88 -10.23 4.32
N PHE A 15 -11.67 -9.90 3.29
CA PHE A 15 -12.33 -8.59 3.15
C PHE A 15 -13.85 -8.68 3.18
N GLY A 16 -14.41 -9.91 3.15
CA GLY A 16 -15.83 -10.14 2.99
C GLY A 16 -16.29 -10.01 1.53
N ILE A 17 -17.61 -10.07 1.33
CA ILE A 17 -18.20 -9.94 -0.01
C ILE A 17 -18.32 -8.45 -0.36
N PRO A 18 -17.66 -7.97 -1.42
CA PRO A 18 -17.76 -6.58 -1.84
C PRO A 18 -19.14 -6.30 -2.46
N LYS A 19 -19.68 -5.10 -2.20
CA LYS A 19 -20.95 -4.65 -2.81
C LYS A 19 -20.80 -4.37 -4.31
N ILE A 20 -19.67 -3.79 -4.69
CA ILE A 20 -19.36 -3.40 -6.07
C ILE A 20 -17.91 -3.76 -6.35
N ILE A 21 -17.65 -4.37 -7.49
CA ILE A 21 -16.29 -4.53 -8.04
C ILE A 21 -16.24 -3.73 -9.34
N ILE A 22 -15.26 -2.83 -9.43
CA ILE A 22 -14.98 -2.10 -10.65
C ILE A 22 -13.82 -2.79 -11.36
N SER A 23 -13.99 -3.10 -12.65
CA SER A 23 -12.99 -3.81 -13.45
C SER A 23 -13.03 -3.35 -14.90
N GLU A 24 -11.92 -3.52 -15.62
CA GLU A 24 -11.92 -3.48 -17.09
C GLU A 24 -12.78 -4.61 -17.69
N ARG A 25 -13.16 -4.46 -18.97
CA ARG A 25 -13.90 -5.46 -19.75
C ARG A 25 -13.01 -6.62 -20.22
N HIS A 26 -12.24 -7.23 -19.31
CA HIS A 26 -11.48 -8.43 -19.64
C HIS A 26 -12.39 -9.67 -19.63
N SER A 27 -12.15 -10.62 -20.54
CA SER A 27 -12.94 -11.86 -20.70
C SER A 27 -13.07 -12.70 -19.42
N LYS A 28 -12.14 -12.51 -18.47
CA LYS A 28 -12.15 -13.13 -17.14
C LYS A 28 -13.29 -12.59 -16.27
N PHE A 29 -13.62 -11.31 -16.35
CA PHE A 29 -14.70 -10.69 -15.58
C PHE A 29 -16.04 -10.70 -16.32
N THR A 30 -16.03 -10.85 -17.64
CA THR A 30 -17.25 -10.94 -18.46
C THR A 30 -17.66 -12.38 -18.77
N SER A 31 -16.96 -13.39 -18.24
CA SER A 31 -17.35 -14.78 -18.47
C SER A 31 -18.65 -15.09 -17.72
N GLU A 32 -19.41 -16.03 -18.25
CA GLU A 32 -20.67 -16.48 -17.65
C GLU A 32 -20.47 -17.02 -16.23
N VAL A 33 -19.38 -17.77 -16.00
CA VAL A 33 -19.05 -18.32 -14.69
C VAL A 33 -18.84 -17.21 -13.65
N TRP A 34 -18.06 -16.17 -13.98
CA TRP A 34 -17.77 -15.10 -13.03
C TRP A 34 -18.98 -14.18 -12.84
N THR A 35 -19.71 -13.87 -13.91
CA THR A 35 -20.92 -13.05 -13.83
C THR A 35 -21.96 -13.71 -12.91
N ASN A 36 -22.23 -15.01 -13.11
CA ASN A 36 -23.15 -15.77 -12.27
C ASN A 36 -22.65 -15.90 -10.81
N LEU A 37 -21.34 -16.04 -10.60
CA LEU A 37 -20.76 -16.08 -9.25
C LEU A 37 -21.00 -14.77 -8.51
N TYR A 38 -20.75 -13.62 -9.14
CA TYR A 38 -20.96 -12.33 -8.50
C TYR A 38 -22.44 -12.02 -8.28
N ASP A 39 -23.32 -12.41 -9.20
CA ASP A 39 -24.77 -12.31 -9.01
C ASP A 39 -25.25 -13.14 -7.81
N MET A 40 -24.74 -14.37 -7.65
CA MET A 40 -25.02 -15.21 -6.48
C MET A 40 -24.53 -14.57 -5.17
N LEU A 41 -23.35 -13.94 -5.19
CA LEU A 41 -22.79 -13.26 -4.03
C LEU A 41 -23.47 -11.91 -3.74
N GLY A 42 -24.30 -11.39 -4.64
CA GLY A 42 -24.87 -10.05 -4.54
C GLY A 42 -23.86 -8.92 -4.79
N THR A 43 -22.75 -9.24 -5.47
CA THR A 43 -21.72 -8.27 -5.87
C THR A 43 -22.09 -7.68 -7.23
N LYS A 44 -22.21 -6.35 -7.32
CA LYS A 44 -22.40 -5.68 -8.61
C LYS A 44 -21.08 -5.53 -9.36
N LEU A 45 -20.96 -6.14 -10.54
CA LEU A 45 -19.87 -5.85 -11.46
C LEU A 45 -20.13 -4.54 -12.21
N ALA A 46 -19.21 -3.59 -12.09
CA ALA A 46 -19.21 -2.34 -12.85
C ALA A 46 -17.99 -2.31 -13.78
N PHE A 47 -18.22 -2.21 -15.08
CA PHE A 47 -17.12 -2.17 -16.04
C PHE A 47 -16.67 -0.74 -16.32
N SER A 48 -15.37 -0.46 -16.14
CA SER A 48 -14.78 0.79 -16.60
C SER A 48 -14.91 0.85 -18.14
N THR A 49 -15.22 2.04 -18.66
CA THR A 49 -15.11 2.29 -20.11
C THR A 49 -13.63 2.51 -20.44
N ALA A 50 -13.21 2.17 -21.66
CA ALA A 50 -11.89 2.53 -22.15
C ALA A 50 -11.66 4.03 -21.87
N TYR A 51 -10.54 4.37 -21.23
CA TYR A 51 -10.19 5.72 -20.78
C TYR A 51 -11.06 6.30 -19.63
N CYS A 52 -11.29 5.53 -18.56
CA CYS A 52 -11.75 6.09 -17.28
C CYS A 52 -10.65 6.06 -16.19
N PRO A 53 -9.52 6.78 -16.38
CA PRO A 53 -8.35 6.71 -15.50
C PRO A 53 -8.62 7.16 -14.06
N GLN A 54 -9.72 7.87 -13.80
CA GLN A 54 -10.12 8.20 -12.42
C GLN A 54 -10.67 7.01 -11.64
N THR A 55 -11.34 6.07 -12.33
CA THR A 55 -11.98 4.93 -11.66
C THR A 55 -11.03 3.74 -11.56
N ASP A 56 -10.27 3.45 -12.61
CA ASP A 56 -9.31 2.34 -12.65
C ASP A 56 -7.89 2.73 -12.21
N GLY A 57 -7.55 4.02 -12.29
CA GLY A 57 -6.16 4.46 -12.09
C GLY A 57 -5.60 4.20 -10.69
N LEU A 58 -6.45 4.02 -9.67
CA LEU A 58 -6.02 3.58 -8.35
C LEU A 58 -5.54 2.11 -8.38
N ALA A 59 -6.32 1.23 -9.01
CA ALA A 59 -5.95 -0.16 -9.19
C ALA A 59 -4.73 -0.29 -10.10
N GLU A 60 -4.71 0.42 -11.24
CA GLU A 60 -3.57 0.44 -12.16
C GLU A 60 -2.27 0.90 -11.47
N ARG A 61 -2.31 2.00 -10.70
CA ARG A 61 -1.14 2.50 -9.97
C ARG A 61 -0.66 1.52 -8.89
N MET A 62 -1.60 0.86 -8.21
CA MET A 62 -1.26 -0.22 -7.27
C MET A 62 -0.60 -1.40 -8.00
N ILE A 63 -1.15 -1.84 -9.13
CA ILE A 63 -0.60 -2.92 -9.95
C ILE A 63 0.82 -2.58 -10.41
N GLN A 64 1.04 -1.38 -10.95
CA GLN A 64 2.38 -0.91 -11.35
C GLN A 64 3.38 -0.92 -10.18
N THR A 65 2.93 -0.54 -8.98
CA THR A 65 3.76 -0.58 -7.77
C THR A 65 4.11 -2.03 -7.40
N MET A 66 3.14 -2.94 -7.45
CA MET A 66 3.37 -4.37 -7.20
C MET A 66 4.32 -4.98 -8.22
N GLU A 67 4.11 -4.71 -9.52
CA GLU A 67 4.96 -5.19 -10.60
C GLU A 67 6.41 -4.71 -10.44
N TYR A 68 6.59 -3.44 -10.03
CA TYR A 68 7.92 -2.91 -9.74
C TYR A 68 8.58 -3.67 -8.59
N ILE A 69 7.87 -3.89 -7.47
CA ILE A 69 8.40 -4.65 -6.32
C ILE A 69 8.77 -6.07 -6.75
N LEU A 70 7.89 -6.76 -7.47
CA LEU A 70 8.13 -8.12 -7.96
C LEU A 70 9.31 -8.18 -8.92
N ARG A 71 9.45 -7.21 -9.82
CA ARG A 71 10.58 -7.14 -10.74
C ARG A 71 11.89 -7.02 -9.99
N ARG A 72 11.98 -6.11 -9.02
CA ARG A 72 13.17 -5.97 -8.18
C ARG A 72 13.43 -7.24 -7.38
N PHE A 73 12.38 -7.85 -6.82
CA PHE A 73 12.46 -9.09 -6.08
C PHE A 73 13.10 -10.22 -6.92
N CYS A 74 12.63 -10.40 -8.16
CA CYS A 74 13.17 -11.37 -9.11
C CYS A 74 14.59 -11.01 -9.59
N GLU A 75 14.86 -9.72 -9.89
CA GLU A 75 16.19 -9.25 -10.33
C GLU A 75 17.28 -9.50 -9.30
N TYR A 76 16.97 -9.36 -8.00
CA TYR A 76 17.93 -9.64 -6.93
C TYR A 76 18.20 -11.13 -6.71
N GLY A 77 17.54 -12.03 -7.44
CA GLY A 77 17.77 -13.47 -7.34
C GLY A 77 17.49 -14.02 -5.95
N MET A 78 16.51 -13.45 -5.23
CA MET A 78 16.14 -13.90 -3.89
C MET A 78 15.49 -15.28 -3.98
N GLU A 79 16.31 -16.32 -3.96
CA GLU A 79 15.90 -17.70 -3.74
C GLU A 79 15.82 -17.95 -2.24
N TYR A 80 14.60 -18.13 -1.72
CA TYR A 80 14.45 -18.70 -0.39
C TYR A 80 14.54 -20.23 -0.53
N LYS A 81 15.43 -20.87 0.22
CA LYS A 81 15.52 -22.33 0.30
C LYS A 81 15.09 -22.78 1.68
N ASP A 82 14.18 -23.74 1.73
CA ASP A 82 13.84 -24.36 3.01
C ASP A 82 14.95 -25.32 3.48
N HIS A 83 14.76 -25.87 4.67
CA HIS A 83 15.67 -26.84 5.28
C HIS A 83 15.79 -28.17 4.51
N GLU A 84 14.87 -28.44 3.58
CA GLU A 84 14.87 -29.61 2.70
C GLU A 84 15.51 -29.29 1.33
N GLY A 85 15.87 -28.02 1.09
CA GLY A 85 16.56 -27.56 -0.11
C GLY A 85 15.63 -27.13 -1.25
N TYR A 86 14.33 -27.00 -1.02
CA TYR A 86 13.38 -26.51 -2.03
C TYR A 86 13.54 -25.02 -2.24
N THR A 87 13.77 -24.60 -3.50
CA THR A 87 13.73 -23.20 -3.88
C THR A 87 12.29 -22.71 -3.99
N HIS A 88 11.98 -21.69 -3.22
CA HIS A 88 10.73 -20.96 -3.28
C HIS A 88 10.78 -19.92 -4.40
N ASP A 89 9.84 -20.01 -5.33
CA ASP A 89 9.69 -19.08 -6.44
C ASP A 89 9.02 -17.76 -6.01
N TRP A 90 8.95 -16.80 -6.93
CA TRP A 90 8.30 -15.51 -6.67
C TRP A 90 6.81 -15.64 -6.28
N VAL A 91 6.12 -16.71 -6.72
CA VAL A 91 4.71 -16.96 -6.40
C VAL A 91 4.56 -17.32 -4.93
N THR A 92 5.39 -18.23 -4.42
CA THR A 92 5.39 -18.62 -3.01
C THR A 92 5.77 -17.47 -2.07
N LEU A 93 6.44 -16.44 -2.59
CA LEU A 93 6.87 -15.25 -1.86
C LEU A 93 5.88 -14.08 -1.96
N LEU A 94 4.78 -14.21 -2.71
CA LEU A 94 3.72 -13.20 -2.78
C LEU A 94 3.16 -12.77 -1.42
N PRO A 95 2.93 -13.66 -0.43
CA PRO A 95 2.48 -13.24 0.89
C PRO A 95 3.46 -12.29 1.59
N ALA A 96 4.77 -12.51 1.40
CA ALA A 96 5.80 -11.63 1.96
C ALA A 96 5.80 -10.26 1.28
N VAL A 97 5.63 -10.23 -0.05
CA VAL A 97 5.51 -8.98 -0.83
C VAL A 97 4.26 -8.20 -0.42
N GLN A 98 3.11 -8.88 -0.29
CA GLN A 98 1.87 -8.27 0.19
C GLN A 98 2.06 -7.68 1.59
N LEU A 99 2.70 -8.42 2.50
CA LEU A 99 2.95 -7.95 3.86
C LEU A 99 3.85 -6.71 3.89
N ALA A 100 4.89 -6.68 3.06
CA ALA A 100 5.76 -5.52 2.90
C ALA A 100 4.97 -4.30 2.40
N TYR A 101 4.09 -4.49 1.42
CA TYR A 101 3.26 -3.41 0.90
C TYR A 101 2.26 -2.86 1.93
N ILE A 102 1.44 -3.72 2.55
CA ILE A 102 0.38 -3.27 3.47
C ILE A 102 0.93 -2.61 4.74
N THR A 103 2.23 -2.76 5.03
CA THR A 103 2.91 -2.13 6.16
C THR A 103 3.75 -0.91 5.78
N SER A 104 4.01 -0.71 4.48
CA SER A 104 4.72 0.47 3.98
C SER A 104 3.82 1.71 4.04
N GLN A 105 4.40 2.86 4.41
CA GLN A 105 3.66 4.12 4.44
C GLN A 105 3.49 4.68 3.03
N HIS A 106 2.26 5.07 2.70
CA HIS A 106 1.99 5.76 1.44
C HIS A 106 2.24 7.27 1.58
N SER A 107 2.90 7.87 0.59
CA SER A 107 3.22 9.30 0.58
C SER A 107 1.99 10.20 0.67
N THR A 108 0.89 9.80 0.04
CA THR A 108 -0.36 10.58 0.01
C THR A 108 -1.09 10.59 1.36
N THR A 109 -1.12 9.46 2.07
CA THR A 109 -1.89 9.32 3.32
C THR A 109 -1.04 9.46 4.58
N GLY A 110 0.29 9.36 4.46
CA GLY A 110 1.23 9.27 5.58
C GLY A 110 1.03 8.02 6.46
N LYS A 111 0.21 7.06 6.02
CA LYS A 111 -0.19 5.87 6.78
C LYS A 111 0.00 4.62 5.93
N SER A 112 0.15 3.47 6.59
CA SER A 112 0.18 2.18 5.90
C SER A 112 -1.24 1.72 5.53
N PRO A 113 -1.42 0.96 4.43
CA PRO A 113 -2.73 0.43 4.04
C PRO A 113 -3.41 -0.35 5.16
N SER A 114 -2.67 -1.23 5.86
CA SER A 114 -3.19 -2.00 7.01
C SER A 114 -3.75 -1.11 8.12
N LEU A 115 -3.14 0.04 8.38
CA LEU A 115 -3.61 0.96 9.41
C LEU A 115 -4.88 1.70 8.95
N VAL A 116 -4.95 2.08 7.68
CA VAL A 116 -6.12 2.77 7.12
C VAL A 116 -7.32 1.84 7.02
N GLU A 117 -7.08 0.59 6.60
CA GLU A 117 -8.14 -0.39 6.35
C GLU A 117 -8.59 -1.11 7.62
N LYS A 118 -7.65 -1.61 8.43
CA LYS A 118 -7.95 -2.46 9.59
C LYS A 118 -7.89 -1.72 10.92
N GLY A 119 -7.34 -0.49 10.92
CA GLY A 119 -7.25 0.33 12.13
C GLY A 119 -6.10 -0.02 13.08
N TRP A 120 -5.25 -0.99 12.74
CA TRP A 120 -4.10 -1.37 13.57
C TRP A 120 -2.81 -1.50 12.76
N LYS A 121 -1.67 -1.30 13.43
CA LYS A 121 -0.35 -1.57 12.87
C LYS A 121 -0.01 -3.05 13.07
N LEU A 122 0.39 -3.72 11.99
CA LEU A 122 0.91 -5.09 12.07
C LEU A 122 2.25 -5.11 12.82
N LEU A 123 2.44 -6.11 13.67
CA LEU A 123 3.66 -6.31 14.44
C LEU A 123 4.53 -7.38 13.77
N PHE A 124 5.83 -7.11 13.66
CA PHE A 124 6.79 -8.08 13.15
C PHE A 124 7.60 -8.71 14.28
N PRO A 125 8.15 -9.93 14.09
CA PRO A 125 9.04 -10.54 15.06
C PRO A 125 10.20 -9.63 15.50
N VAL A 126 10.76 -8.85 14.57
CA VAL A 126 11.82 -7.87 14.87
C VAL A 126 11.39 -6.78 15.86
N ASP A 127 10.12 -6.37 15.84
CA ASP A 127 9.59 -5.37 16.77
C ASP A 127 9.52 -5.93 18.20
N HIS A 128 9.30 -7.24 18.33
CA HIS A 128 9.27 -7.95 19.61
C HIS A 128 10.68 -8.28 20.12
N LEU A 129 11.55 -8.78 19.25
CA LEU A 129 12.93 -9.13 19.59
C LEU A 129 13.72 -7.90 20.08
N LYS A 130 13.55 -6.75 19.43
CA LYS A 130 14.21 -5.50 19.86
C LYS A 130 13.79 -5.02 21.26
N LYS A 131 12.56 -5.30 21.70
CA LYS A 131 12.07 -4.89 23.04
C LYS A 131 12.78 -5.61 24.18
N HIS A 132 13.13 -6.88 24.00
CA HIS A 132 13.74 -7.70 25.05
C HIS A 132 15.28 -7.68 25.03
N LEU A 133 15.89 -7.30 23.91
CA LEU A 133 17.34 -7.25 23.77
C LEU A 133 17.97 -5.98 24.36
N LEU A 134 17.18 -5.00 24.78
CA LEU A 134 17.67 -3.70 25.25
C LEU A 134 17.17 -3.41 26.67
N THR A 135 17.96 -3.79 27.67
CA THR A 135 17.87 -3.17 29.00
C THR A 135 18.59 -1.82 28.93
N ILE A 136 17.85 -0.78 28.56
CA ILE A 136 18.41 0.56 28.40
C ILE A 136 18.65 1.16 29.80
N HIS A 137 19.90 1.45 30.13
CA HIS A 137 20.24 2.16 31.36
C HIS A 137 19.53 3.53 31.39
N PRO A 138 19.02 4.00 32.55
CA PRO A 138 18.29 5.27 32.65
C PRO A 138 19.00 6.45 31.97
N THR A 139 20.31 6.59 32.18
CA THR A 139 21.12 7.64 31.55
C THR A 139 21.17 7.56 30.02
N ALA A 140 21.19 6.35 29.45
CA ALA A 140 21.16 6.17 28.00
C ALA A 140 19.78 6.53 27.42
N LYS A 141 18.71 6.27 28.19
CA LYS A 141 17.36 6.72 27.85
C LYS A 141 17.26 8.25 27.93
N ASP A 142 17.78 8.87 28.99
CA ASP A 142 17.78 10.32 29.14
C ASP A 142 18.56 11.00 28.00
N PHE A 143 19.68 10.41 27.58
CA PHE A 143 20.45 10.88 26.43
C PHE A 143 19.69 10.73 25.11
N HIS A 144 18.98 9.61 24.91
CA HIS A 144 18.12 9.42 23.75
C HIS A 144 16.97 10.45 23.72
N ASP A 145 16.33 10.70 24.85
CA ASP A 145 15.26 11.69 24.98
C ASP A 145 15.79 13.12 24.77
N MET A 146 16.99 13.42 25.28
CA MET A 146 17.69 14.68 25.01
C MET A 146 17.98 14.86 23.51
N TRP A 147 18.34 13.80 22.80
CA TRP A 147 18.61 13.85 21.36
C TRP A 147 17.34 14.00 20.51
N ASN A 148 16.26 13.29 20.86
CA ASN A 148 15.03 13.31 20.07
C ASN A 148 14.23 14.62 20.23
N ARG A 149 14.24 15.23 21.43
CA ARG A 149 13.45 16.46 21.68
C ARG A 149 13.80 17.61 20.72
N PRO A 150 15.08 17.94 20.45
CA PRO A 150 15.44 18.91 19.43
C PRO A 150 15.02 18.49 18.03
N CYS A 151 15.17 17.22 17.64
CA CYS A 151 14.76 16.72 16.33
C CYS A 151 13.24 16.87 16.11
N ASP A 152 12.42 16.49 17.11
CA ASP A 152 10.96 16.63 17.05
C ASP A 152 10.53 18.11 17.00
N THR A 153 11.23 18.96 17.74
CA THR A 153 10.97 20.40 17.75
C THR A 153 11.37 21.04 16.41
N ALA A 154 12.53 20.68 15.88
CA ALA A 154 12.97 21.13 14.56
C ALA A 154 12.02 20.64 13.46
N GLY A 155 11.56 19.39 13.52
CA GLY A 155 10.56 18.86 12.59
C GLY A 155 9.25 19.67 12.60
N ARG A 156 8.77 20.05 13.79
CA ARG A 156 7.61 20.95 13.93
C ARG A 156 7.88 22.33 13.35
N CYS A 157 9.02 22.95 13.67
CA CYS A 157 9.38 24.26 13.11
C CYS A 157 9.51 24.24 11.58
N ILE A 158 10.05 23.16 11.00
CA ILE A 158 10.14 22.99 9.55
C ILE A 158 8.74 22.85 8.93
N ALA A 159 7.85 22.08 9.56
CA ALA A 159 6.47 21.95 9.09
C ALA A 159 5.71 23.29 9.14
N GLU A 160 5.85 24.04 10.24
CA GLU A 160 5.29 25.39 10.40
C GLU A 160 5.87 26.36 9.36
N ALA A 161 7.18 26.34 9.12
CA ALA A 161 7.83 27.18 8.12
C ALA A 161 7.34 26.84 6.70
N LYS A 162 7.13 25.55 6.40
CA LYS A 162 6.61 25.10 5.11
C LYS A 162 5.17 25.59 4.88
N GLU A 163 4.32 25.52 5.90
CA GLU A 163 2.95 26.03 5.86
C GLU A 163 2.92 27.56 5.71
N TYR A 164 3.73 28.28 6.47
CA TYR A 164 3.89 29.73 6.34
C TYR A 164 4.34 30.13 4.92
N ASN A 165 5.34 29.45 4.38
CA ASN A 165 5.85 29.72 3.03
C ASN A 165 4.79 29.44 1.95
N LYS A 166 4.00 28.38 2.11
CA LYS A 166 2.87 28.07 1.22
C LYS A 166 1.83 29.20 1.24
N GLN A 167 1.37 29.63 2.41
CA GLN A 167 0.38 30.70 2.54
C GLN A 167 0.90 32.04 1.99
N ARG A 168 2.19 32.33 2.17
CA ARG A 168 2.83 33.50 1.56
C ARG A 168 2.85 33.40 0.05
N TRP A 169 3.26 32.24 -0.49
CA TRP A 169 3.30 31.99 -1.93
C TRP A 169 1.90 32.18 -2.52
N GLU A 170 0.87 31.56 -1.95
CA GLU A 170 -0.53 31.71 -2.39
C GLU A 170 -1.03 33.16 -2.38
N LYS A 171 -0.65 33.98 -1.39
CA LYS A 171 -1.00 35.41 -1.34
C LYS A 171 -0.25 36.28 -2.36
N SER A 172 0.94 35.84 -2.78
CA SER A 172 1.81 36.59 -3.69
C SER A 172 1.80 36.06 -5.13
N HIS A 173 1.23 34.88 -5.35
CA HIS A 173 1.11 34.28 -6.66
C HIS A 173 -0.02 34.95 -7.44
N MET A 174 0.35 35.59 -8.55
CA MET A 174 -0.56 35.94 -9.62
C MET A 174 -0.46 34.82 -10.64
N GLU A 175 -1.59 34.18 -10.99
CA GLU A 175 -1.59 33.27 -12.13
C GLU A 175 -1.26 34.06 -13.40
N PRO A 176 -0.37 33.54 -14.28
CA PRO A 176 -0.12 34.19 -15.55
C PRO A 176 -1.41 34.21 -16.38
N ASP A 177 -1.75 35.37 -16.93
CA ASP A 177 -2.87 35.51 -17.85
C ASP A 177 -2.45 34.94 -19.21
N PHE A 178 -2.75 33.66 -19.44
CA PHE A 178 -2.53 33.03 -20.75
C PHE A 178 -3.70 33.34 -21.68
N LYS A 179 -3.40 33.84 -22.88
CA LYS A 179 -4.40 34.01 -23.95
C LYS A 179 -4.27 32.86 -24.94
N GLU A 180 -5.41 32.39 -25.47
CA GLU A 180 -5.42 31.34 -26.50
C GLU A 180 -4.55 31.77 -27.69
N GLY A 181 -3.42 31.07 -27.88
CA GLY A 181 -2.46 31.31 -28.95
C GLY A 181 -0.99 31.49 -28.53
N ASP A 182 -0.67 31.54 -27.23
CA ASP A 182 0.71 31.40 -26.70
C ASP A 182 1.16 29.93 -26.60
#